data_AF-A0A2C1K1H7-F1
#
_entry.id   AF-A0A2C1K1H7-F1
#
_cell.length_a   1.000
_cell.length_b   1.000
_cell.length_c   1.000
_cell.angle_alpha   90.00
_cell.angle_beta   90.00
_cell.angle_gamma   90.00
#
_symmetry.space_group_name_H-M   'P 1'
#
loop_
_entity.id
_entity.type
_entity.pdbx_description
1 polymer ?
#
loop_
_entity_poly.entity_id
_entity_poly.type
_entity_poly.pdbx_seq_one_letter_code
_entity_poly.pdbx_strand_id
1 'polypeptide(L)' 'MKLFKIVIPTTVVVFVSALWILEKDHSTVPLYIRILISLGGALLSGILTYFLMRQDAGDVDQNANN' A
#
# COMPACT_ATOMS: atom_id res chain seq x y z
N MET A 1 16.29 -4.14 5.07
CA MET A 1 15.23 -4.78 5.90
C MET A 1 14.24 -3.79 6.53
N LYS A 2 14.56 -2.49 6.72
CA LYS A 2 13.64 -1.49 7.30
C LYS A 2 12.44 -1.15 6.38
N LEU A 3 12.63 -1.18 5.06
CA LEU A 3 11.62 -0.89 4.04
C LEU A 3 10.37 -1.78 4.14
N PHE A 4 10.55 -3.10 4.23
CA PHE A 4 9.44 -4.06 4.33
C PHE A 4 8.61 -3.89 5.62
N LYS A 5 9.19 -3.31 6.67
CA LYS A 5 8.53 -3.09 7.96
C LYS A 5 7.43 -2.03 7.88
N ILE A 6 7.48 -1.14 6.89
CA ILE A 6 6.47 -0.11 6.63
C ILE A 6 5.55 -0.55 5.47
N VAL A 7 6.11 -1.15 4.41
CA VAL A 7 5.32 -1.57 3.24
C VAL A 7 4.26 -2.62 3.59
N ILE A 8 4.60 -3.64 4.39
CA ILE A 8 3.63 -4.70 4.74
C ILE A 8 2.39 -4.14 5.47
N PRO A 9 2.52 -3.37 6.57
CA PRO A 9 1.34 -2.83 7.25
C PRO A 9 0.55 -1.85 6.39
N THR A 10 1.19 -1.00 5.56
CA THR A 10 0.44 -0.10 4.67
C THR A 10 -0.41 -0.88 3.67
N THR A 11 0.15 -1.96 3.11
CA THR A 11 -0.54 -2.82 2.15
C THR A 11 -1.79 -3.48 2.77
N VAL A 12 -1.66 -3.97 4.01
CA VAL A 12 -2.78 -4.58 4.76
C VAL A 12 -3.87 -3.55 5.08
N VAL A 13 -3.50 -2.36 5.55
CA VAL A 13 -4.46 -1.28 5.87
C VAL A 13 -5.24 -0.87 4.62
N VAL A 14 -4.57 -0.71 3.48
CA VAL A 14 -5.23 -0.35 2.23
C VAL A 14 -6.16 -1.46 1.74
N PHE A 15 -5.75 -2.73 1.82
CA PHE A 15 -6.58 -3.86 1.41
C PHE A 15 -7.88 -3.93 2.22
N VAL A 16 -7.80 -3.81 3.55
CA VAL A 16 -8.98 -3.83 4.43
C VAL A 16 -9.87 -2.62 4.16
N SER A 17 -9.29 -1.42 4.04
CA SER A 17 -10.05 -0.20 3.78
C SER A 17 -10.78 -0.26 2.43
N ALA A 18 -10.12 -0.79 1.40
CA ALA A 18 -10.72 -0.96 0.07
C ALA A 18 -11.88 -1.97 0.11
N LEU A 19 -11.73 -3.11 0.80
CA LEU A 19 -12.84 -4.05 0.97
C LEU A 19 -14.01 -3.41 1.71
N TRP A 20 -13.72 -2.63 2.74
CA TRP A 20 -14.76 -2.00 3.57
C TRP A 20 -15.57 -0.96 2.80
N ILE A 21 -14.92 -0.12 2.00
CA ILE A 21 -15.60 0.88 1.17
C ILE A 21 -16.43 0.22 0.06
N LEU A 22 -15.92 -0.87 -0.50
CA LEU A 22 -16.57 -1.56 -1.60
C LEU A 22 -17.74 -2.42 -1.13
N GLU A 23 -17.67 -2.94 0.09
CA GLU A 23 -18.81 -3.54 0.77
C GLU A 23 -19.89 -2.51 1.10
N LYS A 24 -19.50 -1.37 1.66
CA LYS A 24 -20.44 -0.36 2.12
C LYS A 24 -21.14 0.39 0.99
N ASP A 25 -20.41 0.88 -0.01
CA ASP A 25 -20.96 1.76 -1.04
C ASP A 25 -21.24 1.04 -2.37
N HIS A 26 -20.61 -0.12 -2.61
CA HIS A 26 -20.68 -0.83 -3.89
C HIS A 26 -21.18 -2.27 -3.71
N SER A 27 -22.21 -2.41 -2.86
CA SER A 27 -22.82 -3.70 -2.54
C SER A 27 -23.44 -4.44 -3.75
N THR A 28 -23.64 -3.75 -4.87
CA THR A 28 -24.12 -4.32 -6.14
C THR A 28 -23.02 -5.04 -6.92
N VAL A 29 -21.75 -4.74 -6.65
CA VAL A 29 -20.61 -5.30 -7.38
C VAL A 29 -20.32 -6.73 -6.89
N PRO A 30 -20.14 -7.73 -7.75
CA PRO A 30 -19.83 -9.10 -7.35
C PRO A 30 -18.55 -9.18 -6.50
N LEU A 31 -18.55 -10.06 -5.50
CA LEU A 31 -17.46 -10.23 -4.53
C LEU A 31 -16.10 -10.49 -5.21
N TYR A 32 -16.08 -11.24 -6.32
CA TYR A 32 -14.88 -11.47 -7.13
C TYR A 32 -14.24 -10.16 -7.64
N ILE A 33 -15.06 -9.26 -8.19
CA ILE A 33 -14.57 -7.96 -8.68
C ILE A 33 -14.09 -7.10 -7.53
N ARG A 34 -14.73 -7.22 -6.35
CA ARG A 34 -14.31 -6.48 -5.16
C ARG A 34 -12.92 -6.85 -4.68
N ILE A 35 -12.62 -8.14 -4.66
CA ILE A 35 -11.29 -8.65 -4.32
C ILE A 35 -10.27 -8.18 -5.35
N LEU A 36 -10.61 -8.17 -6.65
CA LEU A 36 -9.71 -7.69 -7.71
C LEU A 36 -9.36 -6.20 -7.55
N ILE A 37 -10.34 -5.37 -7.23
CA ILE A 37 -10.14 -3.93 -6.99
C ILE A 37 -9.32 -3.71 -5.71
N SER A 38 -9.65 -4.40 -4.61
CA SER A 38 -8.90 -4.25 -3.36
C SER A 38 -7.46 -4.75 -3.50
N LEU A 39 -7.24 -5.84 -4.25
CA LEU A 39 -5.92 -6.37 -4.57
C LEU A 39 -5.12 -5.38 -5.42
N GLY A 40 -5.74 -4.79 -6.46
CA GLY A 40 -5.12 -3.76 -7.29
C GLY A 40 -4.73 -2.51 -6.49
N GLY A 41 -5.63 -2.03 -5.62
CA GLY A 41 -5.37 -0.89 -4.73
C GLY A 41 -4.25 -1.17 -3.72
N ALA A 42 -4.24 -2.36 -3.12
CA ALA A 42 -3.19 -2.76 -2.19
C ALA A 42 -1.83 -2.87 -2.89
N LEU A 43 -1.76 -3.47 -4.08
CA LEU A 43 -0.53 -3.58 -4.86
C LEU A 43 0.01 -2.20 -5.28
N LEU A 44 -0.86 -1.30 -5.76
CA LEU A 44 -0.48 0.08 -6.08
C LEU A 44 0.08 0.80 -4.86
N SER A 45 -0.59 0.67 -3.70
CA SER A 45 -0.09 1.26 -2.45
C SER A 45 1.27 0.70 -2.04
N GLY A 46 1.48 -0.60 -2.18
CA GLY A 46 2.76 -1.24 -1.90
C GLY A 46 3.88 -0.72 -2.81
N ILE A 47 3.60 -0.57 -4.10
CA ILE A 47 4.54 -0.01 -5.10
C ILE A 47 4.87 1.45 -4.78
N LEU A 48 3.86 2.27 -4.50
CA LEU A 48 4.04 3.69 -4.14
C LEU A 48 4.86 3.83 -2.86
N THR A 49 4.58 3.02 -1.84
CA THR A 49 5.34 3.02 -0.57
C THR A 49 6.79 2.61 -0.82
N TYR A 50 7.03 1.59 -1.65
CA TYR A 50 8.39 1.18 -2.02
C TYR A 50 9.15 2.28 -2.76
N PHE A 51 8.50 2.98 -3.70
CA PHE A 51 9.13 4.07 -4.44
C PHE A 51 9.46 5.26 -3.54
N LEU A 52 8.50 5.70 -2.72
CA LEU A 52 8.68 6.82 -1.78
C LEU A 52 9.81 6.52 -0.79
N MET A 53 9.83 5.32 -0.24
CA MET A 53 10.81 4.98 0.79
C MET A 53 12.20 4.69 0.21
N ARG A 54 12.30 4.34 -1.08
CA ARG A 54 13.56 4.30 -1.82
C ARG A 54 14.11 5.70 -2.10
N GLN A 55 13.25 6.70 -2.27
CA GLN A 55 13.66 8.11 -2.36
C GLN A 55 14.19 8.62 -1.00
N ASP A 56 13.48 8.38 0.09
CA ASP A 56 13.93 8.73 1.45
C ASP A 56 15.23 8.02 1.84
N ALA A 57 15.40 6.75 1.49
CA ALA A 57 16.61 5.99 1.79
C ALA A 57 17.86 6.51 1.04
N GLY A 58 17.68 7.17 -0.12
CA GLY A 58 18.76 7.82 -0.85
C GLY A 58 19.22 9.15 -0.24
N ASP A 59 18.37 9.79 0.56
CA ASP A 59 18.64 11.07 1.22
C ASP A 59 19.41 10.89 2.55
N VAL A 60 19.07 9.84 3.32
CA VAL A 60 19.70 9.58 4.63
C VAL A 60 21.17 9.13 4.58
N ASP A 61 21.69 8.71 3.41
CA ASP A 61 23.11 8.35 3.26
C ASP A 61 24.01 9.59 3.09
N GLN A 62 23.46 10.77 2.75
CA GLN A 62 24.21 12.03 2.64
C GLN A 62 24.39 12.79 3.96
N ASN A 63 23.64 12.47 5.02
CA ASN A 63 23.70 13.18 6.29
C ASN A 63 24.43 12.39 7.41
N ALA A 64 25.13 11.32 7.06
CA ALA A 64 25.94 10.54 8.01
C ALA A 64 27.44 10.90 7.98
N ASN A 65 27.86 11.88 7.15
CA ASN A 65 29.26 12.28 7.00
C ASN A 65 29.57 13.77 7.32
N ASN A 66 28.69 14.48 8.04
CA ASN A 66 28.94 15.84 8.53
C ASN A 66 29.19 15.86 10.03
#